data_AF-A0A6A7MUT4-F1
#
_entry.id   AF-A0A6A7MUT4-F1
#
_cell.length_a   1.000
_cell.length_b   1.000
_cell.length_c   1.000
_cell.angle_alpha   90.00
_cell.angle_beta   90.00
_cell.angle_gamma   90.00
#
_symmetry.space_group_name_H-M   'P 1'
#
loop_
_entity.id
_entity.type
_entity.pdbx_description
1 polymer ?
#
loop_
_entity_poly.entity_id
_entity_poly.type
_entity_poly.pdbx_seq_one_letter_code
_entity_poly.pdbx_strand_id
1 'polypeptide(L)'
;MSQQYDKATQQLEIFRTTHDVEALSSAISLASALPDFVTPSPLTSQPQVKDKLALLLAIFGALDAEIAPDFDPDEVPELTVEPPPESGLPAGVAPSSIKDPKVRKAYEESLAANSLKNQRYRYQYALRQEDLRAEAEIEKIIAPPGMPETANSIILKDRLAHAKLQPHRLAKLQALLIR
;
A
#
# COMPACT_ATOMS: atom_id res chain seq x y z
N MET A 1 12.86 3.38 22.63
CA MET A 1 11.91 3.81 21.58
C MET A 1 12.60 4.08 20.23
N SER A 2 13.77 4.76 20.16
CA SER A 2 14.42 5.07 18.87
C SER A 2 14.67 3.86 17.96
N GLN A 3 15.16 2.72 18.50
CA GLN A 3 15.60 1.61 17.66
C GLN A 3 14.49 0.96 16.78
N GLN A 4 13.27 0.83 17.30
CA GLN A 4 12.15 0.28 16.50
C GLN A 4 11.71 1.24 15.41
N TYR A 5 11.61 2.54 15.73
CA TYR A 5 11.31 3.59 14.76
C TYR A 5 12.37 3.64 13.65
N ASP A 6 13.65 3.60 14.02
CA ASP A 6 14.76 3.65 13.08
C ASP A 6 14.75 2.41 12.15
N LYS A 7 14.49 1.21 12.71
CA LYS A 7 14.30 -0.01 11.91
C LYS A 7 13.11 0.08 10.97
N ALA A 8 11.98 0.59 11.43
CA ALA A 8 10.79 0.72 10.58
C ALA A 8 11.02 1.71 9.44
N THR A 9 11.70 2.82 9.73
CA THR A 9 12.11 3.79 8.71
C THR A 9 13.05 3.15 7.71
N GLN A 10 14.03 2.35 8.16
CA GLN A 10 14.92 1.61 7.26
C GLN A 10 14.14 0.64 6.35
N GLN A 11 13.18 -0.10 6.90
CA GLN A 11 12.32 -1.00 6.10
C GLN A 11 11.48 -0.22 5.08
N LEU A 12 10.97 0.95 5.47
CA LEU A 12 10.24 1.82 4.55
C LEU A 12 11.14 2.36 3.43
N GLU A 13 12.40 2.70 3.71
CA GLU A 13 13.36 3.10 2.68
C GLU A 13 13.74 1.95 1.74
N ILE A 14 13.84 0.71 2.27
CA ILE A 14 14.01 -0.48 1.43
C ILE A 14 12.81 -0.58 0.48
N PHE A 15 11.58 -0.54 0.99
CA PHE A 15 10.38 -0.55 0.14
C PHE A 15 10.39 0.55 -0.93
N ARG A 16 10.72 1.80 -0.57
CA ARG A 16 10.77 2.93 -1.52
C ARG A 16 11.79 2.75 -2.64
N THR A 17 12.85 1.96 -2.42
CA THR A 17 13.94 1.77 -3.38
C THR A 17 13.82 0.47 -4.16
N THR A 18 13.26 -0.57 -3.57
CA THR A 18 13.21 -1.92 -4.15
C THR A 18 11.80 -2.37 -4.52
N HIS A 19 10.76 -1.62 -4.13
CA HIS A 19 9.36 -2.01 -4.24
C HIS A 19 9.05 -3.34 -3.53
N ASP A 20 9.81 -3.66 -2.48
CA ASP A 20 9.65 -4.89 -1.71
C ASP A 20 8.50 -4.79 -0.69
N VAL A 21 7.41 -5.49 -0.99
CA VAL A 21 6.21 -5.51 -0.14
C VAL A 21 6.49 -6.17 1.21
N GLU A 22 7.46 -7.09 1.32
CA GLU A 22 7.83 -7.67 2.62
C GLU A 22 8.50 -6.63 3.53
N ALA A 23 9.29 -5.72 2.96
CA ALA A 23 9.86 -4.60 3.68
C ALA A 23 8.76 -3.63 4.16
N LEU A 24 7.76 -3.34 3.32
CA LEU A 24 6.58 -2.57 3.74
C LEU A 24 5.82 -3.24 4.89
N SER A 25 5.55 -4.54 4.76
CA SER A 25 4.87 -5.34 5.79
C SER A 25 5.65 -5.34 7.11
N SER A 26 6.98 -5.38 7.03
CA SER A 26 7.89 -5.26 8.17
C SER A 26 7.83 -3.87 8.81
N ALA A 27 7.79 -2.80 8.00
CA ALA A 27 7.64 -1.43 8.49
C ALA A 27 6.32 -1.25 9.25
N ILE A 28 5.20 -1.78 8.72
CA ILE A 28 3.89 -1.74 9.38
C ILE A 28 3.91 -2.53 10.70
N SER A 29 4.53 -3.71 10.71
CA SER A 29 4.66 -4.55 11.92
C SER A 29 5.50 -3.87 13.00
N LEU A 30 6.57 -3.18 12.61
CA LEU A 30 7.40 -2.42 13.54
C LEU A 30 6.66 -1.16 14.04
N ALA A 31 5.86 -0.53 13.19
CA ALA A 31 5.01 0.60 13.57
C ALA A 31 3.94 0.19 14.60
N SER A 32 3.27 -0.95 14.40
CA SER A 32 2.23 -1.42 15.33
C SER A 32 2.77 -1.74 16.72
N ALA A 33 4.05 -2.13 16.82
CA ALA A 33 4.73 -2.38 18.08
C ALA A 33 5.20 -1.11 18.84
N LEU A 34 5.13 0.07 18.20
CA LEU A 34 5.43 1.33 18.87
C LEU A 34 4.27 1.74 19.79
N PRO A 35 4.54 2.46 20.89
CA PRO A 35 3.49 3.08 21.68
C PRO A 35 2.73 4.13 20.85
N ASP A 36 1.41 4.23 21.06
CA ASP A 36 0.54 5.05 20.22
C ASP A 36 0.91 6.54 20.23
N PHE A 37 1.34 7.08 21.38
CA PHE A 37 1.79 8.46 21.49
C PHE A 37 2.95 8.62 22.47
N VAL A 38 3.86 9.54 22.12
CA VAL A 38 4.71 10.23 23.10
C VAL A 38 4.15 11.64 23.20
N THR A 39 3.56 12.01 24.34
CA THR A 39 3.10 13.39 24.57
C THR A 39 4.29 14.35 24.37
N PRO A 40 4.23 15.28 23.40
CA PRO A 40 5.27 16.28 23.27
C PRO A 40 5.28 17.14 24.53
N SER A 41 6.45 17.32 25.12
CA SER A 41 6.60 18.23 26.25
C SER A 41 6.33 19.65 25.75
N PRO A 42 5.45 20.45 26.40
CA PRO A 42 5.09 21.80 25.95
C PRO A 42 6.26 22.79 25.96
N LEU A 43 7.41 22.39 26.49
CA LEU A 43 8.61 23.23 26.65
C LEU A 43 9.63 23.10 25.52
N THR A 44 9.35 22.28 24.50
CA THR A 44 10.30 22.07 23.42
C THR A 44 9.64 22.27 22.08
N SER A 45 10.10 23.30 21.36
CA SER A 45 10.06 23.41 19.90
C SER A 45 10.84 22.22 19.31
N GLN A 46 10.27 21.02 19.38
CA GLN A 46 11.02 19.78 19.17
C GLN A 46 10.94 19.29 17.71
N PRO A 47 12.04 18.72 17.19
CA PRO A 47 12.15 18.18 15.84
C PRO A 47 11.26 16.95 15.68
N GLN A 48 10.89 16.63 14.44
CA GLN A 48 10.09 15.46 13.99
C GLN A 48 9.89 14.39 15.08
N VAL A 49 8.69 14.35 15.66
CA VAL A 49 8.35 13.38 16.69
C VAL A 49 8.44 11.98 16.10
N LYS A 50 9.36 11.15 16.63
CA LYS A 50 9.55 9.76 16.23
C LYS A 50 8.54 8.84 16.95
N ASP A 51 7.27 8.91 16.56
CA ASP A 51 6.20 8.09 17.13
C ASP A 51 5.47 7.24 16.08
N LYS A 52 4.53 6.41 16.54
CA LYS A 52 3.72 5.52 15.71
C LYS A 52 2.96 6.28 14.64
N LEU A 53 2.35 7.42 15.00
CA LEU A 53 1.57 8.23 14.07
C LEU A 53 2.44 8.79 12.94
N ALA A 54 3.61 9.35 13.24
CA ALA A 54 4.53 9.87 12.22
C ALA A 54 4.94 8.77 11.24
N LEU A 55 5.20 7.57 11.74
CA LEU A 55 5.58 6.42 10.92
C LEU A 55 4.41 5.92 10.04
N LEU A 56 3.19 5.84 10.59
CA LEU A 56 2.00 5.46 9.81
C LEU A 56 1.71 6.47 8.69
N LEU A 57 1.83 7.78 8.96
CA LEU A 57 1.69 8.80 7.92
C LEU A 57 2.77 8.66 6.84
N ALA A 58 4.00 8.29 7.20
CA ALA A 58 5.07 8.03 6.24
C ALA A 58 4.82 6.76 5.40
N ILE A 59 4.28 5.71 6.00
CA ILE A 59 3.83 4.48 5.33
C ILE A 59 2.74 4.81 4.31
N PHE A 60 1.73 5.58 4.71
CA PHE A 60 0.67 6.02 3.82
C PHE A 60 1.19 6.86 2.66
N GLY A 61 2.14 7.77 2.90
CA GLY A 61 2.78 8.53 1.82
C GLY A 61 3.53 7.64 0.83
N ALA A 62 4.11 6.52 1.29
CA ALA A 62 4.76 5.55 0.40
C ALA A 62 3.75 4.72 -0.39
N LEU A 63 2.66 4.27 0.25
CA LEU A 63 1.56 3.58 -0.42
C LEU A 63 0.88 4.47 -1.48
N ASP A 64 0.64 5.73 -1.15
CA ASP A 64 0.03 6.73 -2.03
C ASP A 64 0.87 7.07 -3.28
N ALA A 65 2.17 6.79 -3.24
CA ALA A 65 3.07 6.96 -4.38
C ALA A 65 3.07 5.72 -5.31
N GLU A 66 2.67 4.56 -4.80
CA GLU A 66 2.82 3.25 -5.48
C GLU A 66 1.49 2.65 -5.94
N ILE A 67 0.41 2.88 -5.18
CA ILE A 67 -0.93 2.40 -5.55
C ILE A 67 -1.41 3.20 -6.75
N ALA A 68 -1.68 2.48 -7.84
CA ALA A 68 -2.21 3.09 -9.04
C ALA A 68 -3.67 3.54 -8.79
N PRO A 69 -4.04 4.80 -9.11
CA PRO A 69 -5.37 5.31 -8.84
C PRO A 69 -6.47 4.62 -9.66
N ASP A 70 -6.09 3.99 -10.77
CA ASP A 70 -6.92 3.21 -11.68
C ASP A 70 -6.93 1.71 -11.37
N PHE A 71 -6.25 1.26 -10.31
CA PHE A 71 -6.21 -0.16 -9.98
C PHE A 71 -7.59 -0.65 -9.49
N ASP A 72 -8.18 -1.56 -10.27
CA ASP A 72 -9.40 -2.27 -9.93
C ASP A 72 -9.07 -3.72 -9.49
N PRO A 73 -9.36 -4.10 -8.23
CA PRO A 73 -9.14 -5.47 -7.76
C PRO A 73 -10.08 -6.50 -8.41
N ASP A 74 -11.18 -6.07 -9.03
CA ASP A 74 -12.10 -6.98 -9.72
C ASP A 74 -11.64 -7.28 -11.17
N GLU A 75 -10.71 -6.48 -11.72
CA GLU A 75 -10.14 -6.69 -13.06
C GLU A 75 -9.00 -7.73 -13.06
N VAL A 76 -9.35 -8.97 -12.73
CA VAL A 76 -8.39 -10.06 -12.60
C VAL A 76 -7.71 -10.42 -13.95
N PRO A 77 -6.40 -10.72 -13.96
CA PRO A 77 -5.72 -11.30 -15.11
C PRO A 77 -6.28 -12.68 -15.48
N GLU A 78 -6.13 -13.07 -16.74
CA GLU A 78 -6.56 -14.39 -17.19
C GLU A 78 -5.68 -15.48 -16.56
N LEU A 79 -6.31 -16.53 -16.03
CA LEU A 79 -5.58 -17.70 -15.51
C LEU A 79 -4.85 -18.45 -16.63
N THR A 80 -5.52 -18.56 -17.79
CA THR A 80 -4.99 -19.16 -19.01
C THR A 80 -5.39 -18.31 -20.20
N VAL A 81 -4.41 -17.91 -21.00
CA VAL A 81 -4.67 -17.14 -22.23
C VAL A 81 -5.16 -18.09 -23.32
N GLU A 82 -6.21 -17.67 -24.02
CA GLU A 82 -6.71 -18.38 -25.19
C GLU A 82 -5.86 -18.06 -26.43
N PRO A 83 -5.47 -19.08 -27.22
CA PRO A 83 -4.82 -18.83 -28.49
C PRO A 83 -5.79 -18.18 -29.48
N PRO A 84 -5.29 -17.50 -30.53
CA PRO A 84 -6.14 -16.96 -31.57
C PRO A 84 -7.10 -18.02 -32.13
N PRO A 85 -8.38 -17.70 -32.37
CA PRO A 85 -9.39 -18.68 -32.78
C PRO A 85 -9.02 -19.49 -34.03
N GLU A 86 -8.25 -18.87 -34.93
CA GLU A 86 -7.70 -19.46 -36.16
C GLU A 86 -6.81 -20.69 -35.90
N SER A 87 -6.25 -20.83 -34.69
CA SER A 87 -5.47 -22.00 -34.30
C SER A 87 -6.34 -23.24 -34.03
N GLY A 88 -7.61 -23.06 -33.66
CA GLY A 88 -8.51 -24.15 -33.23
C GLY A 88 -8.04 -24.89 -31.96
N LEU A 89 -7.13 -24.31 -31.18
CA LEU A 89 -6.54 -24.93 -29.99
C LEU A 89 -7.18 -24.39 -28.70
N PRO A 90 -7.25 -25.21 -27.63
CA PRO A 90 -7.79 -24.77 -26.34
C PRO A 90 -6.87 -23.78 -25.61
N ALA A 91 -7.41 -23.11 -24.59
CA ALA A 91 -6.66 -22.26 -23.68
C ALA A 91 -5.45 -22.97 -23.06
N GLY A 92 -4.35 -22.23 -22.87
CA GLY A 92 -3.17 -22.75 -22.15
C GLY A 92 -2.29 -23.74 -22.91
N VAL A 93 -2.53 -23.98 -24.21
CA VAL A 93 -1.58 -24.74 -25.04
C VAL A 93 -0.25 -24.03 -25.18
N ALA A 94 0.81 -24.80 -25.41
CA ALA A 94 2.13 -24.25 -25.71
C ALA A 94 2.12 -23.54 -27.08
N PRO A 95 2.78 -22.37 -27.24
CA PRO A 95 2.89 -21.69 -28.54
C PRO A 95 3.48 -22.56 -29.66
N SER A 96 4.35 -23.51 -29.31
CA SER A 96 4.93 -24.48 -30.24
C SER A 96 3.90 -25.38 -30.93
N SER A 97 2.68 -25.50 -30.38
CA SER A 97 1.57 -26.24 -30.99
C SER A 97 0.90 -25.47 -32.14
N ILE A 98 1.10 -24.15 -32.23
CA ILE A 98 0.59 -23.31 -33.32
C ILE A 98 1.57 -23.38 -34.48
N LYS A 99 1.13 -23.92 -35.62
CA LYS A 99 1.99 -24.11 -36.80
C LYS A 99 2.31 -22.81 -37.54
N ASP A 100 1.31 -21.93 -37.69
CA ASP A 100 1.49 -20.65 -38.36
C ASP A 100 2.37 -19.71 -37.51
N PRO A 101 3.52 -19.25 -38.03
CA PRO A 101 4.42 -18.39 -37.27
C PRO A 101 3.82 -17.01 -36.92
N LYS A 102 2.90 -16.48 -37.73
CA LYS A 102 2.22 -15.21 -37.43
C LYS A 102 1.24 -15.37 -36.28
N VAL A 103 0.43 -16.43 -36.33
CA VAL A 103 -0.54 -16.76 -35.26
C VAL A 103 0.19 -17.09 -33.96
N ARG A 104 1.32 -17.82 -34.05
CA ARG A 104 2.18 -18.13 -32.90
C ARG A 104 2.69 -16.86 -32.24
N LYS A 105 3.24 -15.93 -33.04
CA LYS A 105 3.79 -14.67 -32.53
C LYS A 105 2.74 -13.84 -31.80
N ALA A 106 1.54 -13.70 -32.38
CA ALA A 106 0.44 -12.99 -31.74
C ALA A 106 0.06 -13.62 -30.38
N TYR A 107 0.03 -14.95 -30.31
CA TYR A 107 -0.25 -15.65 -29.05
C TYR A 107 0.86 -15.46 -28.00
N GLU A 108 2.13 -15.50 -28.41
CA GLU A 108 3.27 -15.22 -27.52
C GLU A 108 3.22 -13.79 -26.97
N GLU A 109 2.83 -12.81 -27.78
CA GLU A 109 2.61 -11.43 -27.36
C GLU A 109 1.46 -11.33 -26.34
N SER A 110 0.34 -12.02 -26.56
CA SER A 110 -0.78 -12.08 -25.60
C SER A 110 -0.37 -12.73 -24.27
N LEU A 111 0.41 -13.82 -24.30
CA LEU A 111 0.94 -14.47 -23.11
C LEU A 111 1.86 -13.52 -22.33
N ALA A 112 2.75 -12.80 -23.01
CA ALA A 112 3.65 -11.83 -22.39
C ALA A 112 2.87 -10.66 -21.76
N ALA A 113 1.85 -10.14 -22.45
CA ALA A 113 0.99 -9.08 -21.95
C ALA A 113 0.21 -9.52 -20.70
N ASN A 114 -0.38 -10.73 -20.71
CA ASN A 114 -1.08 -11.26 -19.55
C ASN A 114 -0.13 -11.52 -18.36
N SER A 115 1.10 -11.99 -18.63
CA SER A 115 2.13 -12.17 -17.60
C SER A 115 2.47 -10.85 -16.90
N LEU A 116 2.67 -9.77 -17.67
CA LEU A 116 2.91 -8.44 -17.13
C LEU A 116 1.68 -7.91 -16.35
N LYS A 117 0.47 -8.10 -16.89
CA LYS A 117 -0.78 -7.75 -16.19
C LYS A 117 -0.87 -8.47 -14.84
N ASN A 118 -0.55 -9.77 -14.81
CA ASN A 118 -0.55 -10.56 -13.59
C ASN A 118 0.49 -10.09 -12.57
N GLN A 119 1.70 -9.75 -13.01
CA GLN A 119 2.71 -9.19 -12.12
C GLN A 119 2.25 -7.86 -11.51
N ARG A 120 1.74 -6.93 -12.33
CA ARG A 120 1.19 -5.65 -11.86
C ARG A 120 0.03 -5.87 -10.89
N TYR A 121 -0.92 -6.74 -11.25
CA TYR A 121 -2.08 -7.05 -10.42
C TYR A 121 -1.66 -7.58 -9.05
N ARG A 122 -0.78 -8.58 -9.00
CA ARG A 122 -0.30 -9.17 -7.74
C ARG A 122 0.37 -8.14 -6.84
N TYR A 123 1.20 -7.27 -7.42
CA TYR A 123 1.86 -6.20 -6.68
C TYR A 123 0.85 -5.21 -6.10
N GLN A 124 -0.05 -4.67 -6.93
CA GLN A 124 -1.07 -3.71 -6.52
C GLN A 124 -2.05 -4.30 -5.50
N TYR A 125 -2.45 -5.56 -5.66
CA TYR A 125 -3.27 -6.28 -4.70
C TYR A 125 -2.56 -6.39 -3.34
N ALA A 126 -1.27 -6.74 -3.33
CA ALA A 126 -0.50 -6.83 -2.09
C ALA A 126 -0.37 -5.47 -1.39
N LEU A 127 -0.12 -4.38 -2.14
CA LEU A 127 -0.12 -3.02 -1.59
C LEU A 127 -1.47 -2.66 -0.97
N ARG A 128 -2.60 -3.01 -1.61
CA ARG A 128 -3.94 -2.79 -1.06
C ARG A 128 -4.18 -3.54 0.24
N GLN A 129 -3.66 -4.77 0.38
CA GLN A 129 -3.78 -5.52 1.64
C GLN A 129 -2.97 -4.84 2.77
N GLU A 130 -1.76 -4.39 2.48
CA GLU A 130 -0.95 -3.66 3.47
C GLU A 130 -1.54 -2.27 3.79
N ASP A 131 -2.19 -1.62 2.83
CA ASP A 131 -2.95 -0.38 3.04
C ASP A 131 -4.08 -0.57 4.05
N LEU A 132 -4.94 -1.57 3.84
CA LEU A 132 -6.02 -1.92 4.78
C LEU A 132 -5.48 -2.24 6.18
N ARG A 133 -4.33 -2.91 6.25
CA ARG A 133 -3.68 -3.25 7.52
C ARG A 133 -3.15 -2.00 8.24
N ALA A 134 -2.52 -1.07 7.53
CA ALA A 134 -2.06 0.19 8.10
C ALA A 134 -3.23 1.09 8.53
N GLU A 135 -4.35 1.07 7.80
CA GLU A 135 -5.59 1.74 8.19
C GLU A 135 -6.16 1.20 9.51
N ALA A 136 -6.18 -0.13 9.68
CA ALA A 136 -6.61 -0.73 10.94
C ALA A 136 -5.73 -0.29 12.13
N GLU A 137 -4.44 0.00 11.91
CA GLU A 137 -3.57 0.52 12.96
C GLU A 137 -3.85 1.98 13.31
N ILE A 138 -4.11 2.84 12.32
CA ILE A 138 -4.43 4.24 12.61
C ILE A 138 -5.81 4.40 13.24
N GLU A 139 -6.78 3.56 12.88
CA GLU A 139 -8.11 3.55 13.52
C GLU A 139 -8.01 3.27 15.03
N LYS A 140 -7.14 2.36 15.46
CA LYS A 140 -6.89 2.09 16.90
C LYS A 140 -6.34 3.31 17.65
N ILE A 141 -5.56 4.14 16.97
CA ILE A 141 -4.99 5.37 17.53
C ILE A 141 -6.07 6.45 17.66
N ILE A 142 -6.98 6.53 16.68
CA ILE A 142 -7.98 7.58 16.58
C ILE A 142 -9.22 7.31 17.43
N ALA A 143 -9.62 6.04 17.61
CA ALA A 143 -10.90 5.69 18.20
C ALA A 143 -10.81 4.68 19.36
N PRO A 144 -10.85 5.15 20.62
CA PRO A 144 -11.72 4.54 21.62
C PRO A 144 -13.10 5.21 21.54
N PRO A 145 -14.18 4.48 21.19
CA PRO A 145 -15.52 5.07 21.07
C PRO A 145 -15.95 5.78 22.37
N GLY A 146 -16.49 6.99 22.24
CA GLY A 146 -17.14 7.72 23.34
C GLY A 146 -16.27 8.67 24.17
N MET A 147 -15.06 9.05 23.72
CA MET A 147 -14.26 10.08 24.39
C MET A 147 -14.48 11.48 23.80
N PRO A 148 -14.54 12.55 24.63
CA PRO A 148 -14.53 13.94 24.16
C PRO A 148 -13.24 14.24 23.38
N GLU A 149 -13.23 15.33 22.59
CA GLU A 149 -12.07 15.77 21.80
C GLU A 149 -10.78 15.70 22.65
N THR A 150 -9.98 14.66 22.43
CA THR A 150 -8.79 14.39 23.24
C THR A 150 -7.62 15.20 22.69
N ALA A 151 -6.57 15.39 23.48
CA ALA A 151 -5.31 15.95 22.98
C ALA A 151 -4.79 15.20 21.73
N ASN A 152 -5.14 13.92 21.58
CA ASN A 152 -4.75 13.08 20.46
C ASN A 152 -5.41 13.51 19.14
N SER A 153 -6.69 13.91 19.15
CA SER A 153 -7.37 14.37 17.94
C SER A 153 -6.82 15.73 17.47
N ILE A 154 -6.41 16.60 18.40
CA ILE A 154 -5.76 17.88 18.09
C ILE A 154 -4.39 17.64 17.45
N ILE A 155 -3.55 16.79 18.05
CA ILE A 155 -2.22 16.43 17.51
C ILE A 155 -2.37 15.78 16.13
N LEU A 156 -3.37 14.92 15.95
CA LEU A 156 -3.60 14.29 14.66
C LEU A 156 -4.07 15.29 13.60
N LYS A 157 -5.02 16.18 13.92
CA LYS A 157 -5.48 17.25 13.01
C LYS A 157 -4.30 18.10 12.53
N ASP A 158 -3.44 18.52 13.46
CA ASP A 158 -2.25 19.31 13.14
C ASP A 158 -1.30 18.56 12.20
N ARG A 159 -0.99 17.29 12.48
CA ARG A 159 -0.08 16.51 11.63
C ARG A 159 -0.66 16.15 10.27
N LEU A 160 -1.97 15.87 10.20
CA LEU A 160 -2.66 15.64 8.93
C LEU A 160 -2.65 16.87 8.03
N ALA A 161 -2.76 18.08 8.61
CA ALA A 161 -2.69 19.33 7.84
C ALA A 161 -1.33 19.52 7.13
N HIS A 162 -0.27 18.90 7.65
CA HIS A 162 1.08 18.96 7.09
C HIS A 162 1.48 17.69 6.32
N ALA A 163 0.65 16.64 6.34
CA ALA A 163 0.94 15.38 5.69
C ALA A 163 0.71 15.48 4.17
N LYS A 164 1.69 15.01 3.38
CA LYS A 164 1.61 14.94 1.92
C LYS A 164 0.94 13.63 1.50
N LEU A 165 -0.35 13.51 1.78
CA LEU A 165 -1.17 12.34 1.42
C LEU A 165 -2.11 12.65 0.27
N GLN A 166 -2.58 11.61 -0.42
CA GLN A 166 -3.58 11.74 -1.47
C GLN A 166 -4.91 12.28 -0.91
N PRO A 167 -5.69 13.05 -1.70
CA PRO A 167 -6.93 13.67 -1.20
C PRO A 167 -7.95 12.69 -0.63
N HIS A 168 -8.11 11.52 -1.26
CA HIS A 168 -9.04 10.50 -0.79
C HIS A 168 -8.65 9.95 0.59
N ARG A 169 -7.34 9.77 0.84
CA ARG A 169 -6.83 9.33 2.14
C ARG A 169 -6.99 10.40 3.21
N LEU A 170 -6.68 11.66 2.88
CA LEU A 170 -6.92 12.79 3.80
C LEU A 170 -8.39 12.85 4.22
N ALA A 171 -9.32 12.75 3.26
CA ALA A 171 -10.75 12.76 3.53
C ALA A 171 -11.18 11.59 4.44
N LYS A 172 -10.64 10.39 4.20
CA LYS A 172 -10.91 9.20 5.03
C LYS A 172 -10.41 9.38 6.46
N LEU A 173 -9.17 9.84 6.65
CA LEU A 173 -8.61 10.07 7.98
C LEU A 173 -9.31 11.21 8.73
N GLN A 174 -9.74 12.26 8.02
CA GLN A 174 -10.56 13.33 8.58
C GLN A 174 -11.95 12.83 9.03
N ALA A 175 -12.57 11.93 8.28
CA ALA A 175 -13.86 11.36 8.67
C ALA A 175 -13.79 10.55 9.97
N LEU A 176 -12.63 9.91 10.25
CA LEU A 176 -12.39 9.21 11.51
C LEU A 176 -12.33 10.16 12.73
N LEU A 177 -12.01 11.44 12.51
CA LEU A 177 -11.89 12.44 13.57
C LEU A 177 -13.23 13.07 14.02
N ILE A 178 -14.31 12.83 13.28
CA ILE A 178 -15.64 13.47 13.49
C ILE A 178 -16.62 12.51 14.19
N ARG A 179 -16.26 11.22 14.33
CA ARG A 179 -17.07 10.17 14.97
C ARG A 179 -16.91 10.16 16.48
#